data_AF-A0AAU7CY10-F1
#
_entry.id   AF-A0AAU7CY10-F1
#
_cell.length_a   1.000
_cell.length_b   1.000
_cell.length_c   1.000
_cell.angle_alpha   90.00
_cell.angle_beta   90.00
_cell.angle_gamma   90.00
#
_symmetry.space_group_name_H-M   'P 1'
#
loop_
_entity.id
_entity.type
_entity.pdbx_description
1 polymer ?
#
loop_
_entity_poly.entity_id
_entity_poly.type
_entity_poly.pdbx_seq_one_letter_code
_entity_poly.pdbx_strand_id
1 'polypeptide(L)'
;MFVTPGVVVDGELVTNSLVDINLNIRILLGSSYYDDWQGQETFVAQDPLGNPIDKRHPWNQTTIPRPQKRDFKGNYTWVMSPRWLDQRTGDHLALDTGGGPIARLWSTALSGLVDIGYVQATGHSVKINLPKTALLPETEFEWHIPKWSNTLERDRARTYFQAYAAATALHFVEKALAELNAGRTATWSEFKVPEEAIGCGFHEAVRGVLSHHVVIREGKIANYHPYPPTPWNANPRDMYGTPGPYEDAVQNTPLFEENGPDKFKGIDIMRTVRSFDPCLPCGVHMYLGDGKILETRHSPMFGVAGHE
;
A
#
# COMPACT_ATOMS: atom_id res chain seq x y z
N MET A 1 11.56 -0.06 7.67
CA MET A 1 11.03 -0.36 9.01
C MET A 1 11.06 -1.88 9.16
N PHE A 2 11.40 -2.43 10.32
CA PHE A 2 11.48 -3.89 10.53
C PHE A 2 10.08 -4.52 10.60
N VAL A 3 9.39 -4.62 9.47
CA VAL A 3 8.03 -5.15 9.34
C VAL A 3 8.08 -6.35 8.39
N THR A 4 7.52 -7.48 8.79
CA THR A 4 7.53 -8.68 7.95
C THR A 4 6.52 -8.55 6.80
N PRO A 5 6.93 -8.75 5.54
CA PRO A 5 5.98 -8.82 4.42
C PRO A 5 5.08 -10.05 4.54
N GLY A 6 3.86 -9.97 4.02
CA GLY A 6 3.00 -11.13 3.99
C GLY A 6 1.61 -10.88 3.39
N VAL A 7 0.98 -11.99 2.99
CA VAL A 7 -0.43 -12.04 2.59
C VAL A 7 -1.18 -12.86 3.62
N VAL A 8 -2.24 -12.30 4.19
CA VAL A 8 -3.08 -12.95 5.19
C VAL A 8 -4.48 -13.09 4.64
N VAL A 9 -5.00 -14.32 4.59
CA VAL A 9 -6.35 -14.64 4.11
C VAL A 9 -7.04 -15.46 5.19
N ASP A 10 -8.24 -15.04 5.60
CA ASP A 10 -9.03 -15.69 6.65
C ASP A 10 -8.28 -15.96 7.97
N GLY A 11 -7.33 -15.08 8.26
CA GLY A 11 -6.49 -15.14 9.46
C GLY A 11 -5.25 -16.03 9.34
N GLU A 12 -5.02 -16.65 8.20
CA GLU A 12 -3.84 -17.48 7.92
C GLU A 12 -2.80 -16.69 7.13
N LEU A 13 -1.54 -16.74 7.57
CA LEU A 13 -0.41 -16.20 6.81
C LEU A 13 -0.11 -17.13 5.63
N VAL A 14 -0.57 -16.75 4.44
CA VAL A 14 -0.46 -17.54 3.20
C VAL A 14 0.98 -17.61 2.70
N THR A 15 1.68 -16.48 2.71
CA THR A 15 3.09 -16.38 2.33
C THR A 15 3.71 -15.12 2.94
N ASN A 16 5.02 -15.18 3.19
CA ASN A 16 5.89 -14.03 3.49
C ASN A 16 7.04 -13.89 2.46
N SER A 17 6.99 -14.66 1.37
CA SER A 17 7.96 -14.59 0.27
C SER A 17 7.66 -13.36 -0.59
N LEU A 18 8.59 -12.41 -0.65
CA LEU A 18 8.46 -11.23 -1.52
C LEU A 18 8.38 -11.60 -3.00
N VAL A 19 9.02 -12.70 -3.41
CA VAL A 19 8.96 -13.20 -4.79
C VAL A 19 7.54 -13.70 -5.09
N ASP A 20 6.97 -14.53 -4.22
CA ASP A 20 5.62 -15.08 -4.41
C ASP A 20 4.57 -13.96 -4.39
N ILE A 21 4.72 -12.99 -3.49
CA ILE A 21 3.85 -11.82 -3.41
C ILE A 21 3.89 -11.05 -4.73
N ASN A 22 5.09 -10.77 -5.26
CA ASN A 22 5.30 -10.05 -6.51
C ASN A 22 4.69 -10.77 -7.71
N LEU A 23 5.04 -12.04 -7.92
CA LEU A 23 4.64 -12.83 -9.08
C LEU A 23 3.12 -12.96 -9.23
N ASN A 24 2.39 -12.86 -8.13
CA ASN A 24 0.93 -13.01 -8.09
C ASN A 24 0.16 -11.69 -8.20
N ILE A 25 0.80 -10.55 -8.40
CA ILE A 25 0.11 -9.28 -8.67
C ILE A 25 -0.54 -9.33 -10.07
N ARG A 26 -1.81 -8.97 -10.15
CA ARG A 26 -2.58 -8.83 -11.40
C ARG A 26 -3.28 -7.48 -11.42
N ILE A 27 -3.01 -6.68 -12.43
CA ILE A 27 -3.74 -5.44 -12.68
C ILE A 27 -4.89 -5.77 -13.62
N LEU A 28 -6.09 -5.78 -13.06
CA LEU A 28 -7.33 -5.95 -13.82
C LEU A 28 -7.94 -4.58 -14.15
N LEU A 29 -8.84 -4.61 -15.11
CA LEU A 29 -9.80 -3.55 -15.40
C LEU A 29 -11.21 -4.08 -15.09
N GLY A 30 -12.23 -3.46 -15.66
CA GLY A 30 -13.64 -3.85 -15.49
C GLY A 30 -14.53 -2.62 -15.48
N SER A 31 -14.16 -1.64 -14.66
CA SER A 31 -14.91 -0.40 -14.46
C SER A 31 -14.05 0.87 -14.47
N SER A 32 -12.89 0.79 -15.11
CA SER A 32 -11.89 1.86 -15.15
C SER A 32 -11.83 2.54 -16.53
N TYR A 33 -11.46 3.82 -16.57
CA TYR A 33 -11.37 4.62 -17.81
C TYR A 33 -10.10 4.36 -18.62
N TYR A 34 -9.83 3.10 -18.96
CA TYR A 34 -8.68 2.67 -19.74
C TYR A 34 -9.09 1.59 -20.74
N ASP A 35 -8.43 1.55 -21.90
CA ASP A 35 -8.46 0.38 -22.77
C ASP A 35 -7.50 -0.70 -22.24
N ASP A 36 -7.84 -1.97 -22.45
CA ASP A 36 -7.00 -3.10 -22.02
C ASP A 36 -5.75 -3.22 -22.92
N TRP A 37 -4.63 -3.61 -22.33
CA TRP A 37 -3.33 -3.71 -23.00
C TRP A 37 -2.97 -5.13 -23.43
N GLN A 38 -3.89 -6.09 -23.38
CA GLN A 38 -3.63 -7.49 -23.78
C GLN A 38 -3.06 -7.65 -25.21
N GLY A 39 -3.36 -6.70 -26.10
CA GLY A 39 -2.83 -6.64 -27.47
C GLY A 39 -1.54 -5.84 -27.64
N GLN A 40 -1.00 -5.27 -26.56
CA GLN A 40 0.26 -4.52 -26.57
C GLN A 40 1.48 -5.45 -26.42
N GLU A 41 2.65 -4.95 -26.79
CA GLU A 41 3.92 -5.61 -26.49
C GLU A 41 4.09 -5.74 -24.97
N THR A 42 4.56 -6.91 -24.51
CA THR A 42 4.99 -7.14 -23.13
C THR A 42 6.48 -6.89 -22.99
N PHE A 43 6.91 -6.35 -21.85
CA PHE A 43 8.30 -5.99 -21.60
C PHE A 43 9.13 -7.11 -20.96
N VAL A 44 8.51 -7.91 -20.08
CA VAL A 44 9.18 -8.87 -19.19
C VAL A 44 8.46 -10.21 -19.26
N ALA A 45 9.14 -11.24 -19.77
CA ALA A 45 8.59 -12.59 -19.85
C ALA A 45 8.89 -13.42 -18.59
N GLN A 46 10.05 -13.19 -17.96
CA GLN A 46 10.50 -13.89 -16.77
C GLN A 46 11.19 -12.94 -15.79
N ASP A 47 11.14 -13.24 -14.50
CA ASP A 47 11.93 -12.54 -13.48
C ASP A 47 13.41 -13.02 -13.50
N PRO A 48 14.31 -12.41 -12.71
CA PRO A 48 15.70 -12.83 -12.63
C PRO A 48 15.92 -14.26 -12.11
N LEU A 49 14.90 -14.89 -11.54
CA LEU A 49 14.92 -16.27 -11.05
C LEU A 49 14.35 -17.27 -12.08
N GLY A 50 13.91 -16.79 -13.25
CA GLY A 50 13.34 -17.60 -14.33
C GLY A 50 11.84 -17.88 -14.20
N ASN A 51 11.16 -17.26 -13.22
CA ASN A 51 9.72 -17.43 -13.04
C ASN A 51 8.95 -16.66 -14.11
N PRO A 52 7.87 -17.21 -14.69
CA PRO A 52 7.09 -16.52 -15.71
C PRO A 52 6.37 -15.29 -15.15
N ILE A 53 6.35 -14.20 -15.91
CA ILE A 53 5.64 -12.96 -15.58
C ILE A 53 4.39 -12.82 -16.44
N ASP A 54 3.25 -12.64 -15.78
CA ASP A 54 1.95 -12.48 -16.43
C ASP A 54 1.86 -11.17 -17.22
N LYS A 55 1.06 -11.15 -18.30
CA LYS A 55 0.77 -9.93 -19.06
C LYS A 55 0.07 -8.85 -18.24
N ARG A 56 -0.69 -9.26 -17.22
CA ARG A 56 -1.38 -8.37 -16.27
C ARG A 56 -0.50 -7.96 -15.09
N HIS A 57 0.73 -8.46 -14.98
CA HIS A 57 1.67 -7.99 -13.96
C HIS A 57 2.14 -6.56 -14.28
N PRO A 58 2.41 -5.68 -13.29
CA PRO A 58 2.80 -4.29 -13.52
C PRO A 58 3.98 -4.08 -14.46
N TRP A 59 4.97 -4.99 -14.48
CA TRP A 59 6.08 -4.94 -15.46
C TRP A 59 5.62 -4.96 -16.92
N ASN A 60 4.47 -5.56 -17.22
CA ASN A 60 3.93 -5.72 -18.57
C ASN A 60 2.72 -4.83 -18.85
N GLN A 61 2.35 -3.96 -17.92
CA GLN A 61 1.23 -3.05 -18.11
C GLN A 61 1.59 -1.95 -19.10
N THR A 62 0.63 -1.61 -19.97
CA THR A 62 0.62 -0.36 -20.73
C THR A 62 -0.62 0.43 -20.37
N THR A 63 -0.46 1.66 -19.88
CA THR A 63 -1.60 2.50 -19.46
C THR A 63 -2.15 3.26 -20.65
N ILE A 64 -3.36 2.88 -21.12
CA ILE A 64 -4.02 3.50 -22.27
C ILE A 64 -5.27 4.24 -21.79
N PRO A 65 -5.19 5.54 -21.44
CA PRO A 65 -6.31 6.27 -20.88
C PRO A 65 -7.42 6.49 -21.92
N ARG A 66 -8.66 6.25 -21.52
CA ARG A 66 -9.86 6.45 -22.33
C ARG A 66 -10.88 7.30 -21.58
N PRO A 67 -10.78 8.65 -21.65
CA PRO A 67 -11.76 9.54 -21.06
C PRO A 67 -13.16 9.24 -21.60
N GLN A 68 -14.13 9.07 -20.70
CA GLN A 68 -15.50 8.73 -21.05
C GLN A 68 -16.49 9.28 -20.03
N LYS A 69 -17.79 9.28 -20.39
CA LYS A 69 -18.85 9.61 -19.45
C LYS A 69 -18.92 8.54 -18.35
N ARG A 70 -19.06 8.98 -17.10
CA ARG A 70 -19.27 8.10 -15.94
C ARG A 70 -20.57 7.31 -16.08
N ASP A 71 -20.48 5.99 -15.97
CA ASP A 71 -21.62 5.07 -15.89
C ASP A 71 -21.36 4.02 -14.81
N PHE A 72 -22.16 4.03 -13.73
CA PHE A 72 -22.03 3.09 -12.61
C PHE A 72 -22.42 1.65 -12.99
N LYS A 73 -22.97 1.41 -14.18
CA LYS A 73 -23.17 0.07 -14.75
C LYS A 73 -22.04 -0.37 -15.67
N GLY A 74 -21.11 0.52 -16.00
CA GLY A 74 -19.94 0.29 -16.86
C GLY A 74 -18.67 0.81 -16.20
N ASN A 75 -17.94 1.71 -16.87
CA ASN A 75 -16.79 2.36 -16.26
C ASN A 75 -17.19 3.64 -15.52
N TYR A 76 -16.69 3.80 -14.30
CA TYR A 76 -17.04 4.92 -13.44
C TYR A 76 -15.88 5.55 -12.66
N THR A 77 -14.64 5.07 -12.84
CA THR A 77 -13.49 5.59 -12.11
C THR A 77 -12.18 5.55 -12.91
N TRP A 78 -11.20 6.36 -12.50
CA TRP A 78 -9.82 6.28 -12.98
C TRP A 78 -8.97 5.29 -12.17
N VAL A 79 -9.47 4.74 -11.07
CA VAL A 79 -8.71 3.72 -10.32
C VAL A 79 -8.82 2.38 -11.06
N MET A 80 -7.69 1.70 -11.28
CA MET A 80 -7.64 0.33 -11.82
C MET A 80 -7.98 -0.70 -10.73
N SER A 81 -8.10 -1.99 -11.11
CA SER A 81 -8.43 -3.08 -10.19
C SER A 81 -7.25 -4.03 -9.94
N PRO A 82 -6.24 -3.63 -9.13
CA PRO A 82 -5.23 -4.57 -8.67
C PRO A 82 -5.86 -5.70 -7.86
N ARG A 83 -5.40 -6.92 -8.12
CA ARG A 83 -5.77 -8.16 -7.46
C ARG A 83 -4.52 -8.96 -7.17
N TRP A 84 -4.63 -9.85 -6.19
CA TRP A 84 -3.61 -10.83 -5.90
C TRP A 84 -4.14 -12.22 -6.26
N LEU A 85 -3.42 -12.93 -7.12
CA LEU A 85 -3.79 -14.27 -7.55
C LEU A 85 -3.48 -15.26 -6.43
N ASP A 86 -4.51 -15.82 -5.81
CA ASP A 86 -4.34 -16.92 -4.87
C ASP A 86 -4.24 -18.23 -5.65
N GLN A 87 -3.02 -18.76 -5.76
CA GLN A 87 -2.76 -20.01 -6.48
C GLN A 87 -3.46 -21.23 -5.88
N ARG A 88 -3.91 -21.15 -4.61
CA ARG A 88 -4.63 -22.25 -3.94
C ARG A 88 -6.04 -22.44 -4.49
N THR A 89 -6.70 -21.35 -4.87
CA THR A 89 -8.08 -21.36 -5.36
C THR A 89 -8.21 -20.96 -6.82
N GLY A 90 -7.22 -20.25 -7.37
CA GLY A 90 -7.27 -19.62 -8.69
C GLY A 90 -7.96 -18.24 -8.69
N ASP A 91 -8.36 -17.74 -7.53
CA ASP A 91 -9.11 -16.50 -7.42
C ASP A 91 -8.21 -15.27 -7.50
N HIS A 92 -8.77 -14.19 -8.05
CA HIS A 92 -8.18 -12.87 -8.03
C HIS A 92 -8.71 -12.12 -6.80
N LEU A 93 -7.98 -12.19 -5.69
CA LEU A 93 -8.40 -11.61 -4.41
C LEU A 93 -8.27 -10.09 -4.42
N ALA A 94 -9.34 -9.42 -4.01
CA ALA A 94 -9.36 -7.97 -3.75
C ALA A 94 -8.76 -7.67 -2.37
N LEU A 95 -7.46 -7.92 -2.21
CA LEU A 95 -6.75 -7.65 -0.96
C LEU A 95 -6.82 -6.16 -0.60
N ASP A 96 -7.04 -5.89 0.69
CA ASP A 96 -6.98 -4.55 1.26
C ASP A 96 -5.79 -4.43 2.22
N THR A 97 -5.29 -3.21 2.36
CA THR A 97 -4.20 -2.92 3.30
C THR A 97 -4.70 -2.50 4.67
N GLY A 98 -6.03 -2.37 4.83
CA GLY A 98 -6.71 -1.79 5.97
C GLY A 98 -6.25 -0.38 6.34
N GLY A 99 -5.72 0.36 5.36
CA GLY A 99 -5.10 1.67 5.58
C GLY A 99 -3.68 1.61 6.12
N GLY A 100 -3.04 0.42 6.08
CA GLY A 100 -1.62 0.17 6.34
C GLY A 100 -1.34 -0.53 7.67
N PRO A 101 -1.59 0.12 8.82
CA PRO A 101 -1.26 -0.40 10.14
C PRO A 101 -1.77 -1.80 10.45
N ILE A 102 -3.05 -2.08 10.18
CA ILE A 102 -3.65 -3.38 10.56
C ILE A 102 -2.99 -4.53 9.78
N ALA A 103 -2.74 -4.36 8.48
CA ALA A 103 -2.13 -5.40 7.64
C ALA A 103 -0.68 -5.70 8.07
N ARG A 104 0.10 -4.64 8.36
CA ARG A 104 1.47 -4.79 8.86
C ARG A 104 1.53 -5.53 10.19
N LEU A 105 0.66 -5.14 11.13
CA LEU A 105 0.62 -5.73 12.45
C LEU A 105 0.18 -7.19 12.38
N TRP A 106 -0.83 -7.52 11.57
CA TRP A 106 -1.25 -8.90 11.31
C TRP A 106 -0.12 -9.76 10.74
N SER A 107 0.48 -9.33 9.62
CA SER A 107 1.56 -10.06 8.96
C SER A 107 2.75 -10.26 9.90
N THR A 108 3.18 -9.18 10.58
CA THR A 108 4.30 -9.24 11.52
C THR A 108 4.00 -10.17 12.68
N ALA A 109 2.84 -10.04 13.33
CA ALA A 109 2.42 -10.88 14.45
C ALA A 109 2.49 -12.37 14.10
N LEU A 110 1.82 -12.76 13.01
CA LEU A 110 1.74 -14.16 12.59
C LEU A 110 3.09 -14.72 12.13
N SER A 111 3.93 -13.89 11.51
CA SER A 111 5.21 -14.37 10.99
C SER A 111 6.21 -14.78 12.08
N GLY A 112 6.15 -14.15 13.26
CA GLY A 112 7.11 -14.38 14.33
C GLY A 112 8.57 -14.00 14.00
N LEU A 113 8.83 -13.31 12.87
CA LEU A 113 10.19 -13.07 12.38
C LEU A 113 10.87 -11.80 12.94
N VAL A 114 10.12 -10.92 13.60
CA VAL A 114 10.65 -9.65 14.12
C VAL A 114 10.93 -9.77 15.61
N ASP A 115 12.19 -9.60 15.98
CA ASP A 115 12.61 -9.32 17.35
C ASP A 115 13.79 -8.34 17.31
N ILE A 116 13.55 -7.11 17.76
CA ILE A 116 14.56 -6.05 17.85
C ILE A 116 14.65 -5.47 19.27
N GLY A 117 14.13 -6.19 20.27
CA GLY A 117 14.00 -5.75 21.67
C GLY A 117 12.87 -4.74 21.90
N TYR A 118 12.84 -3.67 21.11
CA TYR A 118 11.78 -2.64 21.16
C TYR A 118 10.45 -3.13 20.58
N VAL A 119 10.52 -4.05 19.63
CA VAL A 119 9.36 -4.65 18.98
C VAL A 119 9.61 -6.13 18.85
N GLN A 120 8.60 -6.93 19.20
CA GLN A 120 8.65 -8.39 19.12
C GLN A 120 7.34 -8.95 18.56
N ALA A 121 7.45 -9.81 17.55
CA ALA A 121 6.36 -10.64 17.07
C ALA A 121 6.25 -11.92 17.90
N THR A 122 5.07 -12.25 18.42
CA THR A 122 4.87 -13.38 19.34
C THR A 122 4.25 -14.63 18.66
N GLY A 123 3.95 -14.53 17.36
CA GLY A 123 3.16 -15.51 16.62
C GLY A 123 1.64 -15.26 16.68
N HIS A 124 1.16 -14.41 17.59
CA HIS A 124 -0.27 -14.13 17.79
C HIS A 124 -0.58 -12.67 18.22
N SER A 125 0.47 -11.88 18.45
CA SER A 125 0.41 -10.46 18.82
C SER A 125 1.73 -9.78 18.42
N VAL A 126 1.79 -8.46 18.60
CA VAL A 126 3.03 -7.67 18.54
C VAL A 126 3.20 -6.94 19.85
N LYS A 127 4.33 -7.16 20.53
CA LYS A 127 4.75 -6.39 21.71
C LYS A 127 5.59 -5.20 21.29
N ILE A 128 5.29 -4.05 21.87
CA ILE A 128 5.91 -2.76 21.56
C ILE A 128 6.36 -2.13 22.89
N ASN A 129 7.66 -2.09 23.11
CA ASN A 129 8.28 -1.57 24.32
C ASN A 129 8.72 -0.12 24.11
N LEU A 130 8.13 0.79 24.89
CA LEU A 130 8.56 2.18 24.98
C LEU A 130 9.33 2.40 26.28
N PRO A 131 10.61 2.85 26.21
CA PRO A 131 11.39 3.11 27.40
C PRO A 131 10.80 4.20 28.30
N LYS A 132 11.26 4.21 29.55
CA LYS A 132 10.99 5.29 30.50
C LYS A 132 11.32 6.65 29.88
N THR A 133 10.42 7.62 30.05
CA THR A 133 10.63 9.02 29.65
C THR A 133 10.86 9.89 30.89
N ALA A 134 11.00 11.20 30.70
CA ALA A 134 11.22 12.14 31.81
C ALA A 134 10.13 12.08 32.89
N LEU A 135 8.88 11.79 32.51
CA LEU A 135 7.71 11.85 33.40
C LEU A 135 6.91 10.55 33.47
N LEU A 136 7.13 9.60 32.57
CA LEU A 136 6.38 8.34 32.52
C LEU A 136 7.34 7.15 32.68
N PRO A 137 6.93 6.08 33.39
CA PRO A 137 7.68 4.84 33.45
C PRO A 137 7.76 4.19 32.06
N GLU A 138 8.59 3.16 31.94
CA GLU A 138 8.53 2.29 30.76
C GLU A 138 7.14 1.68 30.59
N THR A 139 6.74 1.43 29.35
CA THR A 139 5.41 0.91 29.03
C THR A 139 5.49 -0.06 27.86
N GLU A 140 4.86 -1.22 28.02
CA GLU A 140 4.64 -2.19 26.95
C GLU A 140 3.21 -2.04 26.41
N PHE A 141 3.07 -1.94 25.09
CA PHE A 141 1.80 -2.10 24.40
C PHE A 141 1.82 -3.42 23.64
N GLU A 142 0.83 -4.27 23.89
CA GLU A 142 0.65 -5.50 23.14
C GLU A 142 -0.56 -5.36 22.21
N TRP A 143 -0.31 -5.32 20.90
CA TRP A 143 -1.36 -5.38 19.90
C TRP A 143 -1.73 -6.84 19.66
N HIS A 144 -2.93 -7.24 20.06
CA HIS A 144 -3.47 -8.57 19.77
C HIS A 144 -4.20 -8.58 18.44
N ILE A 145 -4.08 -9.69 17.71
CA ILE A 145 -4.82 -9.92 16.47
C ILE A 145 -6.33 -9.78 16.75
N PRO A 146 -7.04 -8.85 16.10
CA PRO A 146 -8.45 -8.63 16.34
C PRO A 146 -9.30 -9.75 15.73
N LYS A 147 -10.49 -9.98 16.32
CA LYS A 147 -11.48 -10.92 15.78
C LYS A 147 -12.03 -10.50 14.40
N TRP A 148 -12.04 -9.20 14.09
CA TRP A 148 -12.65 -8.66 12.88
C TRP A 148 -11.71 -7.68 12.17
N SER A 149 -11.76 -7.67 10.83
CA SER A 149 -11.19 -6.58 10.02
C SER A 149 -12.26 -5.51 9.78
N ASN A 150 -12.52 -4.67 10.79
CA ASN A 150 -13.55 -3.63 10.72
C ASN A 150 -12.96 -2.21 10.82
N THR A 151 -13.84 -1.20 10.74
CA THR A 151 -13.51 0.23 10.83
C THR A 151 -12.73 0.58 12.10
N LEU A 152 -13.20 0.13 13.26
CA LEU A 152 -12.59 0.46 14.55
C LEU A 152 -11.22 -0.22 14.73
N GLU A 153 -11.08 -1.45 14.27
CA GLU A 153 -9.81 -2.18 14.39
C GLU A 153 -8.73 -1.61 13.45
N ARG A 154 -9.12 -1.09 12.28
CA ARG A 154 -8.22 -0.32 11.40
C ARG A 154 -7.72 0.95 12.08
N ASP A 155 -8.61 1.69 12.73
CA ASP A 155 -8.24 2.91 13.45
C ASP A 155 -7.43 2.63 14.72
N ARG A 156 -7.79 1.59 15.49
CA ARG A 156 -7.00 1.12 16.64
C ARG A 156 -5.58 0.74 16.20
N ALA A 157 -5.45 -0.10 15.17
CA ALA A 157 -4.16 -0.52 14.65
C ALA A 157 -3.27 0.66 14.27
N ARG A 158 -3.85 1.76 13.74
CA ARG A 158 -3.11 2.98 13.41
C ARG A 158 -2.46 3.62 14.62
N THR A 159 -3.17 3.71 15.74
CA THR A 159 -2.60 4.25 16.99
C THR A 159 -1.50 3.35 17.54
N TYR A 160 -1.67 2.03 17.52
CA TYR A 160 -0.61 1.11 17.93
C TYR A 160 0.62 1.23 17.03
N PHE A 161 0.43 1.43 15.73
CA PHE A 161 1.56 1.57 14.81
C PHE A 161 2.32 2.89 14.98
N GLN A 162 1.73 3.93 15.59
CA GLN A 162 2.49 5.12 16.00
C GLN A 162 3.50 4.76 17.09
N ALA A 163 3.10 3.98 18.10
CA ALA A 163 4.01 3.47 19.13
C ALA A 163 5.05 2.52 18.51
N TYR A 164 4.64 1.63 17.61
CA TYR A 164 5.54 0.74 16.86
C TYR A 164 6.64 1.54 16.15
N ALA A 165 6.25 2.59 15.41
CA ALA A 165 7.18 3.43 14.67
C ALA A 165 8.15 4.16 15.59
N ALA A 166 7.67 4.69 16.73
CA ALA A 166 8.52 5.31 17.74
C ALA A 166 9.54 4.32 18.33
N ALA A 167 9.08 3.11 18.71
CA ALA A 167 9.92 2.05 19.25
C ALA A 167 11.00 1.60 18.25
N THR A 168 10.61 1.42 16.97
CA THR A 168 11.55 1.04 15.91
C THR A 168 12.54 2.17 15.59
N ALA A 169 12.11 3.43 15.68
CA ALA A 169 12.99 4.58 15.47
C ALA A 169 14.13 4.65 16.49
N LEU A 170 13.88 4.27 17.77
CA LEU A 170 14.93 4.16 18.78
C LEU A 170 16.00 3.17 18.35
N HIS A 171 15.60 1.97 17.94
CA HIS A 171 16.53 0.97 17.40
C HIS A 171 17.35 1.52 16.22
N PHE A 172 16.72 2.21 15.28
CA PHE A 172 17.43 2.78 14.12
C PHE A 172 18.42 3.88 14.51
N VAL A 173 18.07 4.74 15.46
CA VAL A 173 18.97 5.76 15.98
C VAL A 173 20.19 5.13 16.64
N GLU A 174 20.00 4.07 17.43
CA GLU A 174 21.12 3.34 18.03
C GLU A 174 22.04 2.71 16.99
N LYS A 175 21.47 2.07 15.96
CA LYS A 175 22.26 1.53 14.83
C LYS A 175 23.01 2.62 14.08
N ALA A 176 22.36 3.75 13.79
CA ALA A 176 22.99 4.87 13.10
C ALA A 176 24.11 5.51 13.93
N LEU A 177 23.92 5.67 15.25
CA LEU A 177 24.96 6.15 16.15
C LEU A 177 26.13 5.17 16.24
N ALA A 178 25.88 3.86 16.21
CA ALA A 178 26.95 2.86 16.19
C ALA A 178 27.81 2.94 14.91
N GLU A 179 27.18 3.12 13.74
CA GLU A 179 27.88 3.36 12.47
C GLU A 179 28.71 4.66 12.52
N LEU A 180 28.11 5.74 13.01
CA LEU A 180 28.76 7.05 13.17
C LEU A 180 29.96 6.97 14.12
N ASN A 181 29.79 6.36 15.29
CA ASN A 181 30.84 6.22 16.30
C ASN A 181 31.99 5.32 15.83
N ALA A 182 31.71 4.40 14.90
CA ALA A 182 32.72 3.58 14.26
C ALA A 182 33.37 4.28 13.03
N GLY A 183 33.01 5.53 12.76
CA GLY A 183 33.55 6.33 11.65
C GLY A 183 33.01 5.96 10.26
N ARG A 184 32.00 5.09 10.17
CA ARG A 184 31.39 4.65 8.90
C ARG A 184 30.32 5.64 8.47
N THR A 185 30.74 6.74 7.87
CA THR A 185 29.86 7.87 7.50
C THR A 185 29.58 8.00 5.99
N ALA A 186 30.05 7.06 5.18
CA ALA A 186 29.74 7.03 3.75
C ALA A 186 28.24 6.74 3.55
N THR A 187 27.55 7.62 2.82
CA THR A 187 26.09 7.55 2.56
C THR A 187 25.75 7.34 1.08
N TRP A 188 26.76 7.13 0.23
CA TRP A 188 26.60 6.97 -1.21
C TRP A 188 27.50 5.85 -1.75
N SER A 189 27.03 5.15 -2.77
CA SER A 189 27.80 4.19 -3.55
C SER A 189 27.60 4.51 -5.03
N GLU A 190 28.70 4.57 -5.80
CA GLU A 190 28.63 4.79 -7.24
C GLU A 190 27.92 3.61 -7.93
N PHE A 191 27.12 3.91 -8.95
CA PHE A 191 26.49 2.91 -9.80
C PHE A 191 26.49 3.37 -11.25
N LYS A 192 26.31 2.42 -12.17
CA LYS A 192 26.14 2.69 -13.60
C LYS A 192 24.72 2.33 -14.01
N VAL A 193 24.09 3.18 -14.80
CA VAL A 193 22.80 2.86 -15.40
C VAL A 193 23.02 1.79 -16.46
N PRO A 194 22.39 0.62 -16.36
CA PRO A 194 22.51 -0.42 -17.38
C PRO A 194 21.76 -0.01 -18.66
N GLU A 195 22.22 -0.51 -19.81
CA GLU A 195 21.49 -0.32 -21.08
C GLU A 195 20.13 -1.03 -21.05
N GLU A 196 20.11 -2.28 -20.56
CA GLU A 196 18.91 -3.11 -20.43
C GLU A 196 18.82 -3.66 -19.00
N ALA A 197 17.70 -3.44 -18.32
CA ALA A 197 17.47 -4.02 -16.99
C ALA A 197 15.99 -4.01 -16.59
N ILE A 198 15.66 -4.84 -15.60
CA ILE A 198 14.40 -4.77 -14.88
C ILE A 198 14.70 -4.54 -13.40
N GLY A 199 13.74 -3.95 -12.69
CA GLY A 199 13.82 -3.77 -11.24
C GLY A 199 12.44 -3.70 -10.62
N CYS A 200 12.37 -4.08 -9.35
CA CYS A 200 11.19 -3.84 -8.52
C CYS A 200 11.61 -3.37 -7.13
N GLY A 201 10.97 -2.30 -6.66
CA GLY A 201 11.10 -1.80 -5.30
C GLY A 201 9.85 -2.14 -4.51
N PHE A 202 10.00 -2.89 -3.43
CA PHE A 202 8.93 -3.13 -2.46
C PHE A 202 9.14 -2.27 -1.23
N HIS A 203 8.09 -1.58 -0.82
CA HIS A 203 8.09 -0.77 0.37
C HIS A 203 6.72 -0.80 1.03
N GLU A 204 6.70 -0.47 2.31
CA GLU A 204 5.50 -0.36 3.09
C GLU A 204 5.22 1.12 3.34
N ALA A 205 4.31 1.70 2.56
CA ALA A 205 3.91 3.09 2.73
C ALA A 205 3.05 3.27 4.01
N VAL A 206 2.79 4.52 4.36
CA VAL A 206 1.92 4.89 5.50
C VAL A 206 0.55 4.21 5.43
N ARG A 207 0.06 3.95 4.22
CA ARG A 207 -1.25 3.35 3.94
C ARG A 207 -1.20 1.88 3.55
N GLY A 208 -0.03 1.23 3.57
CA GLY A 208 0.15 -0.19 3.23
C GLY A 208 1.09 -0.42 2.05
N VAL A 209 0.90 -1.56 1.36
CA VAL A 209 1.76 -2.02 0.25
C VAL A 209 2.05 -0.91 -0.78
N LEU A 210 3.33 -0.79 -1.15
CA LEU A 210 3.80 0.03 -2.25
C LEU A 210 4.81 -0.79 -3.05
N SER A 211 4.51 -1.00 -4.33
CA SER A 211 5.44 -1.62 -5.26
C SER A 211 5.72 -0.67 -6.43
N HIS A 212 6.97 -0.57 -6.83
CA HIS A 212 7.40 0.14 -8.03
C HIS A 212 8.07 -0.86 -8.95
N HIS A 213 7.58 -0.97 -10.18
CA HIS A 213 8.15 -1.87 -11.19
C HIS A 213 8.73 -1.03 -12.33
N VAL A 214 10.00 -1.24 -12.64
CA VAL A 214 10.73 -0.51 -13.68
C VAL A 214 11.32 -1.47 -14.70
N VAL A 215 11.29 -1.04 -15.97
CA VAL A 215 12.02 -1.64 -17.09
C VAL A 215 12.86 -0.54 -17.73
N ILE A 216 14.14 -0.83 -17.95
CA ILE A 216 15.11 0.03 -18.63
C ILE A 216 15.43 -0.62 -19.98
N ARG A 217 15.32 0.14 -21.06
CA ARG A 217 15.82 -0.20 -22.41
C ARG A 217 16.62 0.98 -22.96
N GLU A 218 17.74 0.71 -23.64
CA GLU A 218 18.67 1.73 -24.16
C GLU A 218 19.02 2.84 -23.13
N GLY A 219 19.23 2.44 -21.87
CA GLY A 219 19.57 3.35 -20.78
C GLY A 219 18.44 4.32 -20.36
N LYS A 220 17.20 4.08 -20.81
CA LYS A 220 16.01 4.90 -20.52
C LYS A 220 14.91 4.06 -19.89
N ILE A 221 14.01 4.71 -19.15
CA ILE A 221 12.81 4.05 -18.63
C ILE A 221 11.91 3.69 -19.82
N ALA A 222 11.76 2.39 -20.07
CA ALA A 222 10.87 1.83 -21.08
C ALA A 222 9.48 1.52 -20.51
N ASN A 223 9.41 1.13 -19.23
CA ASN A 223 8.15 0.95 -18.52
C ASN A 223 8.31 1.29 -17.02
N TYR A 224 7.30 1.91 -16.42
CA TYR A 224 7.32 2.26 -14.99
C TYR A 224 5.92 2.30 -14.41
N HIS A 225 5.65 1.41 -13.46
CA HIS A 225 4.33 1.30 -12.83
C HIS A 225 4.46 1.26 -11.30
N PRO A 226 4.08 2.34 -10.61
CA PRO A 226 3.90 2.31 -9.18
C PRO A 226 2.48 1.83 -8.84
N TYR A 227 2.38 0.87 -7.92
CA TYR A 227 1.13 0.47 -7.26
C TYR A 227 1.21 0.75 -5.76
N PRO A 228 0.83 1.97 -5.34
CA PRO A 228 0.59 2.32 -3.95
C PRO A 228 -0.60 1.54 -3.34
N PRO A 229 -0.96 1.78 -2.06
CA PRO A 229 -2.01 1.03 -1.40
C PRO A 229 -3.42 1.50 -1.75
N THR A 230 -3.63 2.78 -2.06
CA THR A 230 -4.98 3.28 -2.41
C THR A 230 -5.55 2.64 -3.68
N PRO A 231 -4.79 2.36 -4.75
CA PRO A 231 -5.27 1.51 -5.83
C PRO A 231 -5.84 0.16 -5.36
N TRP A 232 -5.21 -0.49 -4.37
CA TRP A 232 -5.74 -1.74 -3.79
C TRP A 232 -7.03 -1.50 -3.02
N ASN A 233 -7.14 -0.44 -2.24
CA ASN A 233 -8.32 -0.24 -1.40
C ASN A 233 -9.51 0.38 -2.15
N ALA A 234 -9.24 1.29 -3.08
CA ALA A 234 -10.23 2.11 -3.77
C ALA A 234 -10.62 1.58 -5.15
N ASN A 235 -10.17 0.38 -5.51
CA ASN A 235 -10.48 -0.18 -6.81
C ASN A 235 -11.97 -0.41 -7.00
N PRO A 236 -12.46 -0.32 -8.25
CA PRO A 236 -13.83 -0.67 -8.56
C PRO A 236 -14.01 -2.18 -8.75
N ARG A 237 -15.24 -2.58 -9.08
CA ARG A 237 -15.50 -3.91 -9.62
C ARG A 237 -14.56 -4.24 -10.78
N ASP A 238 -13.93 -5.40 -10.70
CA ASP A 238 -13.09 -5.92 -11.77
C ASP A 238 -13.94 -6.59 -12.88
N MET A 239 -13.26 -7.12 -13.90
CA MET A 239 -13.88 -7.84 -15.00
C MET A 239 -14.61 -9.14 -14.60
N TYR A 240 -14.42 -9.64 -13.38
CA TYR A 240 -15.15 -10.76 -12.80
C TYR A 240 -16.34 -10.31 -11.94
N GLY A 241 -16.51 -9.00 -11.75
CA GLY A 241 -17.60 -8.39 -10.99
C GLY A 241 -17.32 -8.29 -9.48
N THR A 242 -16.13 -8.67 -9.02
CA THR A 242 -15.75 -8.62 -7.60
C THR A 242 -15.49 -7.17 -7.19
N PRO A 243 -16.24 -6.61 -6.20
CA PRO A 243 -16.04 -5.25 -5.74
C PRO A 243 -14.69 -5.06 -5.05
N GLY A 244 -14.19 -3.84 -5.05
CA GLY A 244 -13.01 -3.48 -4.27
C GLY A 244 -13.31 -3.24 -2.79
N PRO A 245 -12.27 -3.11 -1.95
CA PRO A 245 -12.42 -3.00 -0.50
C PRO A 245 -13.31 -1.86 -0.01
N TYR A 246 -13.27 -0.68 -0.65
CA TYR A 246 -14.17 0.42 -0.26
C TYR A 246 -15.63 0.10 -0.52
N GLU A 247 -15.93 -0.47 -1.69
CA GLU A 247 -17.29 -0.81 -2.07
C GLU A 247 -17.83 -1.94 -1.18
N ASP A 248 -17.04 -3.00 -1.01
CA ASP A 248 -17.39 -4.14 -0.17
C ASP A 248 -17.61 -3.72 1.30
N ALA A 249 -16.68 -2.99 1.90
CA ALA A 249 -16.80 -2.57 3.29
C ALA A 249 -18.01 -1.64 3.53
N VAL A 250 -18.34 -0.76 2.58
CA VAL A 250 -19.51 0.12 2.68
C VAL A 250 -20.81 -0.67 2.52
N GLN A 251 -20.87 -1.61 1.56
CA GLN A 251 -22.02 -2.50 1.40
C GLN A 251 -22.30 -3.32 2.68
N ASN A 252 -21.24 -3.66 3.42
CA ASN A 252 -21.30 -4.42 4.66
C ASN A 252 -21.45 -3.56 5.94
N THR A 253 -21.62 -2.24 5.82
CA THR A 253 -21.74 -1.32 6.98
C THR A 253 -23.21 -1.08 7.34
N PRO A 254 -23.70 -1.50 8.53
CA PRO A 254 -25.00 -1.08 9.03
C PRO A 254 -25.02 0.42 9.33
N LEU A 255 -26.16 1.08 9.10
CA LEU A 255 -26.35 2.48 9.44
C LEU A 255 -26.83 2.57 10.90
N PHE A 256 -26.01 3.18 11.75
CA PHE A 256 -26.32 3.49 13.15
C PHE A 256 -26.74 4.95 13.33
N GLU A 257 -26.57 5.78 12.29
CA GLU A 257 -27.03 7.15 12.29
C GLU A 257 -28.55 7.27 12.54
N GLU A 258 -28.92 8.02 13.57
CA GLU A 258 -30.33 8.21 13.97
C GLU A 258 -31.04 9.34 13.20
N ASN A 259 -30.41 9.91 12.17
CA ASN A 259 -31.01 10.94 11.33
C ASN A 259 -31.89 10.31 10.24
N GLY A 260 -33.08 10.87 10.05
CA GLY A 260 -33.92 10.54 8.89
C GLY A 260 -33.30 11.00 7.55
N PRO A 261 -33.85 10.56 6.41
CA PRO A 261 -33.29 10.82 5.08
C PRO A 261 -32.97 12.29 4.78
N ASP A 262 -33.81 13.21 5.25
CA ASP A 262 -33.64 14.66 5.00
C ASP A 262 -32.43 15.28 5.73
N LYS A 263 -31.91 14.61 6.76
CA LYS A 263 -30.76 15.05 7.57
C LYS A 263 -29.62 14.03 7.55
N PHE A 264 -29.69 13.05 6.65
CA PHE A 264 -28.73 11.97 6.57
C PHE A 264 -27.36 12.48 6.15
N LYS A 265 -26.33 12.19 6.96
CA LYS A 265 -24.94 12.56 6.71
C LYS A 265 -24.12 11.37 6.19
N GLY A 266 -24.60 10.15 6.40
CA GLY A 266 -23.87 8.93 6.08
C GLY A 266 -22.62 8.75 6.93
N ILE A 267 -22.68 9.11 8.23
CA ILE A 267 -21.50 9.14 9.09
C ILE A 267 -20.82 7.77 9.21
N ASP A 268 -21.59 6.68 9.21
CA ASP A 268 -21.05 5.33 9.32
C ASP A 268 -20.30 4.91 8.05
N ILE A 269 -20.85 5.23 6.87
CA ILE A 269 -20.17 5.07 5.56
C ILE A 269 -18.87 5.88 5.56
N MET A 270 -18.97 7.14 5.99
CA MET A 270 -17.86 8.07 6.07
C MET A 270 -16.74 7.62 7.01
N ARG A 271 -17.07 6.99 8.14
CA ARG A 271 -16.11 6.37 9.06
C ARG A 271 -15.42 5.19 8.40
N THR A 272 -16.19 4.27 7.81
CA THR A 272 -15.67 3.06 7.14
C THR A 272 -14.68 3.36 6.03
N VAL A 273 -14.97 4.35 5.18
CA VAL A 273 -14.06 4.75 4.11
C VAL A 273 -12.83 5.46 4.68
N ARG A 274 -12.98 6.36 5.66
CA ARG A 274 -11.85 7.09 6.27
C ARG A 274 -10.90 6.19 7.05
N SER A 275 -11.37 5.09 7.63
CA SER A 275 -10.49 4.17 8.35
C SER A 275 -9.52 3.42 7.44
N PHE A 276 -9.73 3.43 6.11
CA PHE A 276 -8.70 3.01 5.13
C PHE A 276 -7.70 4.12 4.73
N ASP A 277 -7.86 5.34 5.27
CA ASP A 277 -7.04 6.51 4.97
C ASP A 277 -6.88 6.76 3.43
N PRO A 278 -7.94 7.15 2.71
CA PRO A 278 -7.89 7.30 1.25
C PRO A 278 -6.94 8.40 0.78
N CYS A 279 -6.05 8.06 -0.18
CA CYS A 279 -5.17 9.02 -0.85
C CYS A 279 -5.33 8.90 -2.38
N LEU A 280 -6.30 9.62 -2.93
CA LEU A 280 -6.65 9.50 -4.35
C LEU A 280 -5.56 9.95 -5.34
N PRO A 281 -4.63 10.88 -5.00
CA PRO A 281 -3.43 11.09 -5.82
C PRO A 281 -2.61 9.80 -6.00
N CYS A 282 -2.45 9.00 -4.94
CA CYS A 282 -1.84 7.68 -5.02
C CYS A 282 -2.73 6.65 -5.75
N GLY A 283 -4.06 6.83 -5.66
CA GLY A 283 -5.08 5.96 -6.28
C GLY A 283 -5.05 5.90 -7.81
N VAL A 284 -4.63 6.97 -8.47
CA VAL A 284 -4.66 7.09 -9.94
C VAL A 284 -3.31 7.44 -10.55
N HIS A 285 -2.41 8.10 -9.80
CA HIS A 285 -1.12 8.61 -10.29
C HIS A 285 -1.26 9.36 -11.64
N MET A 286 -1.76 10.60 -11.58
CA MET A 286 -2.01 11.39 -12.79
C MET A 286 -0.73 11.98 -13.40
N TYR A 287 -0.56 11.77 -14.71
CA TYR A 287 0.35 12.53 -15.57
C TYR A 287 -0.48 13.41 -16.50
N LEU A 288 -0.18 14.72 -16.54
CA LEU A 288 -0.97 15.71 -17.28
C LEU A 288 -0.50 15.93 -18.73
N GLY A 289 0.54 15.23 -19.20
CA GLY A 289 1.10 15.45 -20.55
C GLY A 289 1.53 16.91 -20.75
N ASP A 290 1.14 17.52 -21.87
CA ASP A 290 1.33 18.96 -22.20
C ASP A 290 0.47 19.91 -21.33
N GLY A 291 0.03 19.44 -20.16
CA GLY A 291 -0.74 20.23 -19.21
C GLY A 291 -0.01 21.51 -18.78
N LYS A 292 -0.80 22.50 -18.36
CA LYS A 292 -0.28 23.80 -17.93
C LYS A 292 0.65 23.62 -16.72
N ILE A 293 1.90 24.05 -16.85
CA ILE A 293 2.84 24.15 -15.71
C ILE A 293 2.21 25.06 -14.67
N LEU A 294 1.94 24.51 -13.48
CA LEU A 294 1.60 25.28 -12.30
C LEU A 294 2.88 25.44 -11.48
N GLU A 295 3.56 26.58 -11.60
CA GLU A 295 4.59 26.95 -10.64
C GLU A 295 3.92 27.25 -9.29
N THR A 296 3.90 26.24 -8.42
CA THR A 296 3.44 26.41 -7.04
C THR A 296 4.66 26.35 -6.14
N ARG A 297 5.08 27.49 -5.60
CA ARG A 297 6.13 27.57 -4.59
C ARG A 297 5.52 27.27 -3.22
N HIS A 298 5.78 26.08 -2.71
CA HIS A 298 5.53 25.78 -1.30
C HIS A 298 6.78 26.14 -0.49
N SER A 299 6.72 27.27 0.21
CA SER A 299 7.73 27.59 1.24
C SER A 299 7.43 26.71 2.46
N PRO A 300 8.40 25.94 2.98
CA PRO A 300 8.23 25.16 4.22
C PRO A 300 8.17 26.05 5.48
N MET A 301 8.24 27.37 5.32
CA MET A 301 8.33 28.34 6.40
C MET A 301 7.23 29.41 6.27
N PHE A 302 6.36 29.41 7.28
CA PHE A 302 5.42 30.47 7.70
C PHE A 302 4.10 30.64 6.96
N GLY A 303 3.03 30.27 7.66
CA GLY A 303 1.84 31.11 7.73
C GLY A 303 2.21 32.46 8.36
N VAL A 304 2.58 33.43 7.54
CA VAL A 304 2.39 34.86 7.81
C VAL A 304 1.97 35.47 6.48
N ALA A 305 0.83 36.14 6.52
CA ALA A 305 0.18 36.81 5.41
C ALA A 305 1.09 37.82 4.70
N GLY A 306 0.85 37.99 3.41
CA GLY A 306 1.39 39.06 2.58
C GLY A 306 0.86 38.93 1.17
N HIS A 307 -0.33 39.48 0.94
CA HIS A 307 -0.79 39.79 -0.41
C HIS A 307 -0.07 41.05 -0.89
N GLU A 308 0.68 40.92 -1.98
CA GLU A 308 0.74 41.91 -3.07
C GLU A 308 0.71 41.14 -4.40
#